data_AF-A0A6J4QH89-F1
#
_entry.id   AF-A0A6J4QH89-F1
#
_cell.length_a   1.000
_cell.length_b   1.000
_cell.length_c   1.000
_cell.angle_alpha   90.00
_cell.angle_beta   90.00
_cell.angle_gamma   90.00
#
_symmetry.space_group_name_H-M   'P 1'
#
loop_
_entity.id
_entity.type
_entity.pdbx_description
1 polymer ?
#
loop_
_entity_poly.entity_id
_entity_poly.type
_entity_poly.pdbx_seq_one_letter_code
_entity_poly.pdbx_strand_id
1 'polypeptide(L)' 'MFRDYLRDHPETAGEYTRLKYDLAERFRDDREAYTRAKTKFVSAVVGRAKALRG' A
#
# COMPACT_ATOMS: atom_id res chain seq x y z
N MET A 1 7.11 -1.68 -11.24
CA MET A 1 7.01 -0.31 -10.66
C MET A 1 6.63 -0.36 -9.19
N PHE A 2 5.38 -0.65 -8.79
CA PHE A 2 5.00 -0.70 -7.36
C PHE A 2 5.79 -1.76 -6.57
N ARG A 3 5.83 -3.01 -7.07
CA ARG A 3 6.58 -4.10 -6.43
C ARG A 3 8.07 -3.77 -6.28
N ASP A 4 8.67 -3.22 -7.34
CA ASP A 4 10.09 -2.90 -7.35
C ASP A 4 10.39 -1.75 -6.38
N TYR A 5 9.53 -0.72 -6.36
CA TYR A 5 9.62 0.37 -5.39
C TYR A 5 9.58 -0.13 -3.94
N LEU A 6 8.67 -1.06 -3.61
CA LEU A 6 8.60 -1.63 -2.26
C LEU A 6 9.83 -2.47 -1.90
N ARG A 7 10.52 -3.08 -2.88
CA ARG A 7 11.77 -3.81 -2.64
C ARG A 7 12.92 -2.86 -2.35
N ASP A 8 12.95 -1.72 -3.04
CA ASP A 8 13.99 -0.71 -2.89
C ASP A 8 13.73 0.22 -1.68
N HIS A 9 12.50 0.27 -1.17
CA HIS A 9 12.07 1.11 -0.05
C HIS A 9 11.47 0.25 1.09
N PRO A 10 12.32 -0.38 1.92
CA PRO A 10 11.86 -1.27 2.99
C PRO A 10 10.98 -0.55 4.03
N GLU A 11 11.16 0.76 4.25
CA GLU A 11 10.29 1.55 5.12
C GLU A 11 8.85 1.57 4.60
N THR A 12 8.66 1.78 3.30
CA THR A 12 7.32 1.87 2.69
C THR A 12 6.67 0.48 2.64
N ALA A 13 7.47 -0.58 2.48
CA ALA A 13 6.98 -1.95 2.62
C ALA A 13 6.51 -2.25 4.06
N GLY A 14 7.23 -1.72 5.06
CA GLY A 14 6.83 -1.79 6.47
C GLY A 14 5.51 -1.08 6.74
N GLU A 15 5.36 0.16 6.25
CA GLU A 15 4.10 0.91 6.33
C GLU A 15 2.95 0.17 5.66
N TYR A 16 3.17 -0.38 4.45
CA TYR A 16 2.15 -1.13 3.74
C TYR A 16 1.71 -2.38 4.49
N THR A 17 2.66 -3.05 5.14
CA THR A 17 2.38 -4.24 5.94
C THR A 17 1.54 -3.89 7.16
N ARG A 18 1.92 -2.86 7.93
CA ARG A 18 1.14 -2.37 9.08
C ARG A 18 -0.26 -1.96 8.66
N LEU A 19 -0.39 -1.20 7.58
CA LEU A 19 -1.68 -0.81 7.02
C LEU A 19 -2.55 -2.04 6.71
N LYS A 20 -2.00 -3.09 6.09
CA LYS A 20 -2.80 -4.30 5.81
C LYS A 20 -3.29 -4.99 7.08
N TYR A 21 -2.46 -5.07 8.11
CA TYR A 21 -2.86 -5.65 9.40
C TYR A 21 -3.99 -4.83 10.02
N ASP A 22 -3.82 -3.51 10.15
CA ASP A 22 -4.84 -2.61 10.72
C ASP A 22 -6.17 -2.68 9.93
N LEU A 23 -6.08 -2.73 8.60
CA LEU A 23 -7.26 -2.84 7.74
C LEU A 23 -7.91 -4.22 7.83
N ALA A 24 -7.15 -5.30 7.98
CA ALA A 24 -7.68 -6.64 8.15
C ALA A 24 -8.40 -6.79 9.50
N GLU A 25 -7.91 -6.13 10.55
CA GLU A 25 -8.59 -6.06 11.83
C GLU A 25 -9.87 -5.23 11.76
N ARG A 26 -9.82 -4.05 11.15
CA ARG A 26 -10.97 -3.12 11.06
C ARG A 26 -12.06 -3.57 10.08
N PHE A 27 -11.70 -4.25 9.01
CA PHE A 27 -12.60 -4.65 7.92
C PHE A 27 -12.63 -6.17 7.71
N ARG A 28 -12.67 -6.92 8.82
CA ARG A 28 -12.64 -8.40 8.80
C ARG A 28 -13.70 -9.01 7.88
N ASP A 29 -14.93 -8.48 7.95
CA ASP A 29 -16.09 -9.00 7.21
C ASP A 29 -16.47 -8.13 6.01
N ASP A 30 -15.80 -6.99 5.80
CA ASP A 30 -16.05 -6.08 4.69
C ASP A 30 -14.83 -5.99 3.75
N ARG A 31 -14.78 -6.95 2.82
CA ARG A 31 -13.71 -7.05 1.82
C ARG A 31 -13.65 -5.84 0.89
N GLU A 32 -14.79 -5.21 0.62
CA GLU A 32 -14.82 -4.04 -0.25
C GLU A 32 -14.22 -2.83 0.46
N ALA A 33 -14.59 -2.59 1.72
CA ALA A 33 -14.01 -1.54 2.53
C ALA A 33 -12.51 -1.74 2.73
N TYR A 34 -12.06 -2.99 2.97
CA TYR A 34 -10.64 -3.34 2.99
C TYR A 34 -9.92 -2.93 1.70
N THR A 35 -10.54 -3.20 0.55
CA THR A 35 -9.96 -2.88 -0.76
C THR A 35 -9.94 -1.38 -1.02
N ARG A 36 -11.03 -0.66 -0.71
CA ARG A 36 -11.11 0.80 -0.85
C ARG A 36 -10.12 1.51 0.07
N ALA A 37 -9.97 1.03 1.31
CA ALA A 37 -9.13 1.69 2.31
C ALA A 37 -7.64 1.64 1.98
N LYS A 38 -7.15 0.56 1.35
CA LYS A 38 -5.74 0.50 0.89
C LYS A 38 -5.47 1.23 -0.43
N THR A 39 -6.51 1.57 -1.21
CA THR A 39 -6.35 2.23 -2.53
C THR A 39 -5.56 3.52 -2.44
N LYS A 40 -5.83 4.37 -1.43
CA LYS A 40 -5.13 5.65 -1.25
C LYS A 40 -3.62 5.44 -1.09
N PHE A 41 -3.22 4.44 -0.31
CA PHE A 41 -1.81 4.10 -0.09
C PHE A 41 -1.16 3.57 -1.37
N VAL A 42 -1.81 2.62 -2.06
CA VAL A 42 -1.28 2.04 -3.30
C VAL A 42 -1.09 3.12 -4.37
N SER A 43 -2.07 4.01 -4.55
CA SER A 43 -1.97 5.13 -5.50
C SER A 43 -0.82 6.07 -5.17
N ALA A 44 -0.60 6.40 -3.89
CA ALA A 44 0.51 7.25 -3.47
C ALA A 44 1.87 6.62 -3.80
N VAL A 45 2.06 5.33 -3.50
CA VAL A 45 3.31 4.60 -3.78
C VAL A 45 3.52 4.42 -5.28
N VAL A 46 2.47 4.16 -6.05
CA VAL A 46 2.56 4.13 -7.53
C VAL A 46 3.00 5.49 -8.08
N GLY A 47 2.48 6.60 -7.53
CA GLY A 47 2.92 7.94 -7.88
C GLY A 47 4.41 8.18 -7.62
N ARG A 48 4.89 7.80 -6.42
CA ARG A 48 6.32 7.86 -6.07
C ARG A 48 7.18 7.01 -7.00
N ALA A 49 6.74 5.78 -7.29
CA ALA A 49 7.44 4.85 -8.18
C ALA A 49 7.52 5.36 -9.63
N LYS A 50 6.51 6.13 -10.09
CA LYS A 50 6.53 6.79 -11.40
C LYS A 50 7.49 7.98 -11.41
N ALA A 51 7.49 8.80 -10.37
CA ALA A 51 8.39 9.96 -10.25
C ALA A 51 9.87 9.58 -10.24
N LEU A 52 10.22 8.44 -9.63
CA LEU A 52 11.61 7.91 -9.63
C LEU A 52 12.08 7.35 -10.96
N ARG A 53 11.18 7.13 -11.92
CA ARG A 53 11.50 6.61 -13.27
C ARG A 53 11.34 7.68 -14.36
N GLY A 54 10.97 8.90 -13.99
CA GLY A 54 10.84 10.06 -14.88
C GLY A 54 12.13 10.85 -14.99
#